data_AF-A0A0F8ZFH2-F1
#
_entry.id   AF-A0A0F8ZFH2-F1
#
_cell.length_a   1.000
_cell.length_b   1.000
_cell.length_c   1.000
_cell.angle_alpha   90.00
_cell.angle_beta   90.00
_cell.angle_gamma   90.00
#
_symmetry.space_group_name_H-M   'P 1'
#
loop_
_entity.id
_entity.type
_entity.pdbx_description
1 polymer ?
#
loop_
_entity_poly.entity_id
_entity_poly.type
_entity_poly.pdbx_seq_one_letter_code
_entity_poly.pdbx_strand_id
1 'polypeptide(L)'
;MLYLKRNIINQMIQWTLSERPNEAAGYLFKQNALFVKIITANHSAGHFYDENPEALLKLINKHGKVSGIFHSHPGRAIPSAMDYTYMKTTIPLFNCVWFIMSNDLKLRAWTLGSCVGGSFTGPIELEVEKMGGKS
;
A
#
# COMPACT_ATOMS: atom_id res chain seq x y z
N MET A 1 8.61 11.60 -8.55
CA MET A 1 8.22 12.20 -7.26
C MET A 1 6.74 11.95 -7.02
N LEU A 2 6.38 11.39 -5.87
CA LEU A 2 5.00 11.06 -5.53
C LEU A 2 4.50 11.94 -4.38
N TYR A 3 3.31 12.49 -4.55
CA TYR A 3 2.71 13.39 -3.57
C TYR A 3 1.64 12.68 -2.74
N LEU A 4 1.78 12.77 -1.43
CA LEU A 4 0.76 12.33 -0.48
C LEU A 4 0.34 13.49 0.41
N LYS A 5 -0.98 13.66 0.58
CA LYS A 5 -1.52 14.63 1.53
C LYS A 5 -1.20 14.20 2.96
N ARG A 6 -0.85 15.15 3.82
CA ARG A 6 -0.53 14.88 5.24
C ARG A 6 -1.66 14.15 5.98
N ASN A 7 -2.92 14.47 5.68
CA ASN A 7 -4.07 13.79 6.31
C ASN A 7 -4.17 12.31 5.93
N ILE A 8 -3.72 11.92 4.73
CA ILE A 8 -3.67 10.51 4.31
C ILE A 8 -2.57 9.77 5.06
N ILE A 9 -1.38 10.39 5.15
CA ILE A 9 -0.26 9.83 5.94
C ILE A 9 -0.68 9.65 7.41
N ASN A 10 -1.36 10.64 7.99
CA ASN A 10 -1.85 10.55 9.36
C ASN A 10 -2.84 9.38 9.53
N GLN A 11 -3.75 9.18 8.57
CA GLN A 11 -4.69 8.04 8.62
C GLN A 11 -3.97 6.69 8.54
N MET A 12 -2.94 6.57 7.71
CA MET A 12 -2.08 5.38 7.65
C MET A 12 -1.37 5.14 8.97
N ILE A 13 -0.77 6.18 9.57
CA ILE A 13 -0.12 6.09 10.89
C ILE A 13 -1.09 5.59 11.96
N GLN A 14 -2.27 6.22 12.05
CA GLN A 14 -3.27 5.83 13.05
C GLN A 14 -3.73 4.38 12.84
N TRP A 15 -3.83 3.93 11.58
CA TRP A 15 -4.19 2.57 11.26
C TRP A 15 -3.10 1.56 11.63
N THR A 16 -1.84 1.86 11.30
CA THR A 16 -0.69 1.06 11.75
C THR A 16 -0.61 0.96 13.26
N LEU A 17 -0.90 2.04 13.99
CA LEU A 17 -0.89 2.00 15.45
C LEU A 17 -2.02 1.14 16.03
N SER A 18 -3.22 1.17 15.44
CA SER A 18 -4.37 0.41 15.95
C SER A 18 -4.30 -1.08 15.69
N GLU A 19 -3.66 -1.50 14.59
CA GLU A 19 -3.59 -2.93 14.22
C GLU A 19 -2.44 -3.68 14.88
N ARG A 20 -1.53 -3.00 15.59
CA ARG A 20 -0.41 -3.67 16.26
C ARG A 20 -0.90 -4.78 17.20
N PRO A 21 -0.23 -5.95 17.20
CA PRO A 21 1.05 -6.24 16.54
C PRO A 21 0.93 -6.68 15.06
N ASN A 22 -0.26 -6.67 14.48
CA ASN A 22 -0.56 -7.18 13.14
C ASN A 22 -0.23 -6.15 12.05
N GLU A 23 -0.22 -6.60 10.79
CA GLU A 23 -0.10 -5.70 9.64
C GLU A 23 -1.41 -4.94 9.40
N ALA A 24 -1.35 -3.62 9.49
CA ALA A 24 -2.37 -2.75 8.95
C ALA A 24 -2.31 -2.75 7.42
N ALA A 25 -3.44 -2.87 6.74
CA ALA A 25 -3.50 -2.78 5.28
C ALA A 25 -4.63 -1.85 4.80
N GLY A 26 -4.56 -1.43 3.54
CA GLY A 26 -5.61 -0.62 2.92
C GLY A 26 -5.35 -0.26 1.46
N TYR A 27 -6.35 0.34 0.84
CA TYR A 27 -6.31 0.81 -0.55
C TYR A 27 -6.36 2.31 -0.63
N LEU A 28 -5.68 2.85 -1.63
CA LEU A 28 -5.75 4.25 -2.01
C LEU A 28 -6.50 4.41 -3.33
N PHE A 29 -7.35 5.42 -3.37
CA PHE A 29 -8.16 5.79 -4.53
C PHE A 29 -7.98 7.27 -4.87
N LYS A 30 -8.51 7.67 -6.03
CA LYS A 30 -8.54 9.08 -6.48
C LYS A 30 -7.14 9.72 -6.45
N GLN A 31 -6.17 9.04 -7.07
CA GLN A 31 -4.76 9.49 -7.10
C GLN A 31 -4.19 9.72 -5.69
N ASN A 32 -4.41 8.74 -4.81
CA ASN A 32 -3.92 8.73 -3.43
C ASN A 32 -4.52 9.84 -2.54
N ALA A 33 -5.66 10.41 -2.93
CA ALA A 33 -6.37 11.42 -2.14
C ALA A 33 -7.41 10.84 -1.18
N LEU A 34 -7.70 9.53 -1.27
CA LEU A 34 -8.61 8.81 -0.39
C LEU A 34 -7.94 7.51 0.05
N PHE A 35 -7.92 7.27 1.36
CA PHE A 35 -7.45 6.03 1.96
C PHE A 35 -8.63 5.25 2.56
N VAL A 36 -8.73 3.98 2.22
CA VAL A 36 -9.74 3.05 2.73
C VAL A 36 -9.02 1.90 3.41
N LYS A 37 -9.23 1.76 4.71
CA LYS A 37 -8.70 0.68 5.53
C LYS A 37 -9.36 -0.63 5.13
N ILE A 38 -8.62 -1.72 5.22
CA ILE A 38 -9.16 -3.07 5.09
C ILE A 38 -8.76 -3.88 6.32
N ILE A 39 -9.69 -4.72 6.78
CA ILE A 39 -9.47 -5.60 7.91
C ILE A 39 -8.96 -6.92 7.34
N THR A 40 -7.75 -7.31 7.72
CA THR A 40 -7.15 -8.56 7.26
C THR A 40 -7.73 -9.71 8.08
N ALA A 41 -8.30 -10.73 7.43
CA ALA A 41 -8.98 -11.83 8.13
C ALA A 41 -8.02 -12.65 9.02
N ASN A 42 -6.74 -12.74 8.66
CA ASN A 42 -5.75 -13.54 9.38
C ASN A 42 -5.13 -12.86 10.60
N HIS A 43 -5.38 -11.55 10.83
CA HIS A 43 -4.67 -10.77 11.86
C HIS A 43 -3.16 -11.11 11.88
N SER A 44 -2.55 -11.22 10.69
CA SER A 44 -1.19 -11.73 10.55
C SER A 44 -0.20 -10.60 10.81
N ALA A 45 0.87 -10.92 11.54
CA ALA A 45 1.96 -9.99 11.80
C ALA A 45 2.95 -9.83 10.62
N GLY A 46 2.79 -10.58 9.52
CA GLY A 46 3.76 -10.54 8.42
C GLY A 46 3.21 -10.67 7.01
N HIS A 47 1.88 -10.81 6.84
CA HIS A 47 1.27 -10.95 5.52
C HIS A 47 -0.12 -10.31 5.43
N PHE A 48 -0.24 -9.36 4.52
CA PHE A 48 -1.52 -8.90 4.01
C PHE A 48 -1.93 -9.68 2.74
N TYR A 49 -3.10 -10.30 2.80
CA TYR A 49 -3.85 -10.75 1.61
C TYR A 49 -5.24 -10.11 1.69
N ASP A 50 -5.72 -9.55 0.57
CA ASP A 50 -7.15 -9.30 0.43
C ASP A 50 -7.81 -10.64 0.10
N GLU A 51 -8.22 -11.34 1.15
CA GLU A 51 -8.94 -12.60 1.02
C GLU A 51 -10.41 -12.38 0.59
N ASN A 52 -10.85 -11.13 0.39
CA ASN A 52 -12.22 -10.81 0.00
C ASN A 52 -12.27 -10.01 -1.32
N PRO A 53 -12.07 -10.68 -2.47
CA PRO A 53 -12.14 -10.04 -3.78
C PRO A 53 -13.50 -9.35 -4.05
N GLU A 54 -14.60 -9.80 -3.44
CA GLU A 54 -15.90 -9.12 -3.55
C GLU A 54 -15.92 -7.77 -2.85
N ALA A 55 -15.30 -7.67 -1.66
CA ALA A 55 -15.17 -6.40 -0.95
C ALA A 55 -14.30 -5.43 -1.75
N LEU A 56 -13.21 -5.92 -2.33
CA LEU A 56 -12.36 -5.14 -3.23
C LEU A 56 -13.12 -4.62 -4.46
N LEU A 57 -13.89 -5.50 -5.13
CA LEU A 57 -14.72 -5.11 -6.27
C LEU A 57 -15.76 -4.06 -5.88
N LYS A 58 -16.39 -4.17 -4.71
CA LYS A 58 -17.31 -3.14 -4.18
C LYS A 58 -16.61 -1.80 -3.99
N LEU A 59 -15.38 -1.79 -3.46
CA LEU A 59 -14.59 -0.57 -3.31
C LEU A 59 -14.21 0.04 -4.67
N ILE A 60 -13.78 -0.78 -5.62
CA ILE A 60 -13.44 -0.34 -6.99
C ILE A 60 -14.66 0.25 -7.69
N ASN A 61 -15.83 -0.40 -7.60
CA ASN A 61 -17.07 0.12 -8.18
C ASN A 61 -17.49 1.45 -7.56
N LYS A 62 -17.25 1.64 -6.25
CA LYS A 62 -17.61 2.86 -5.52
C LYS A 62 -16.63 4.01 -5.71
N HIS A 63 -15.34 3.73 -5.81
CA HIS A 63 -14.28 4.74 -5.73
C HIS A 63 -13.42 4.85 -7.00
N GLY A 64 -13.60 3.93 -7.95
CA GLY A 64 -12.83 3.82 -9.18
C GLY A 64 -11.56 2.99 -9.01
N LYS A 65 -10.61 3.19 -9.92
CA LYS A 65 -9.35 2.44 -9.96
C LYS A 65 -8.50 2.69 -8.69
N VAL A 66 -7.94 1.62 -8.14
CA VAL A 66 -6.93 1.68 -7.07
C VAL A 66 -5.67 2.39 -7.60
N SER A 67 -5.28 3.47 -6.93
CA SER A 67 -4.07 4.24 -7.25
C SER A 67 -2.86 3.84 -6.40
N GLY A 68 -3.11 3.15 -5.28
CA GLY A 68 -2.05 2.56 -4.48
C GLY A 68 -2.55 1.54 -3.47
N ILE A 69 -1.64 0.71 -3.01
CA ILE A 69 -1.84 -0.28 -1.95
C ILE A 69 -1.00 0.15 -0.76
N PHE A 70 -1.54 0.01 0.44
CA PHE A 70 -0.83 0.29 1.67
C PHE A 70 -0.80 -0.95 2.55
N HIS A 71 0.35 -1.21 3.15
CA HIS A 71 0.45 -2.11 4.29
C HIS A 71 1.59 -1.74 5.23
N SER A 72 1.57 -2.27 6.46
CA SER A 72 2.62 -2.03 7.45
C SER A 72 3.43 -3.27 7.75
N HIS A 73 4.73 -3.12 7.97
CA HIS A 73 5.62 -4.20 8.38
C HIS A 73 6.05 -4.06 9.85
N PRO A 74 6.29 -5.19 10.54
CA PRO A 74 6.89 -5.16 11.87
C PRO A 74 8.34 -4.66 11.85
N GLY A 75 9.05 -4.93 10.76
CA GLY A 75 10.45 -4.56 10.56
C GLY A 75 10.62 -3.27 9.77
N ARG A 76 11.31 -3.35 8.62
CA ARG A 76 11.60 -2.20 7.75
C ARG A 76 10.49 -2.00 6.72
N ALA A 77 10.31 -0.76 6.29
CA ALA A 77 9.42 -0.36 5.20
C ALA A 77 9.96 -0.76 3.80
N ILE A 78 10.31 -2.03 3.62
CA ILE A 78 10.89 -2.59 2.39
C ILE A 78 10.05 -3.81 1.98
N PRO A 79 9.69 -3.97 0.70
CA PRO A 79 8.97 -5.14 0.23
C PRO A 79 9.75 -6.43 0.53
N SER A 80 9.05 -7.41 1.10
CA SER A 80 9.51 -8.78 1.21
C SER A 80 9.45 -9.50 -0.14
N ALA A 81 9.99 -10.71 -0.20
CA ALA A 81 9.85 -11.57 -1.38
C ALA A 81 8.38 -11.91 -1.68
N MET A 82 7.54 -11.99 -0.64
CA MET A 82 6.11 -12.23 -0.82
C MET A 82 5.40 -10.99 -1.36
N ASP A 83 5.73 -9.80 -0.85
CA ASP A 83 5.22 -8.54 -1.40
C ASP A 83 5.58 -8.41 -2.87
N TYR A 84 6.83 -8.69 -3.24
CA TYR A 84 7.26 -8.63 -4.64
C TYR A 84 6.48 -9.61 -5.53
N THR A 85 6.19 -10.82 -5.02
CA THR A 85 5.36 -11.79 -5.73
C THR A 85 3.95 -11.25 -5.93
N TYR A 86 3.37 -10.68 -4.87
CA TYR A 86 2.02 -10.12 -4.91
C TYR A 86 1.93 -8.89 -5.80
N MET A 87 2.92 -7.99 -5.76
CA MET A 87 3.07 -6.88 -6.70
C MET A 87 3.00 -7.39 -8.15
N LYS A 88 3.72 -8.46 -8.50
CA LYS A 88 3.76 -8.97 -9.88
C LYS A 88 2.45 -9.60 -10.31
N THR A 89 1.85 -10.43 -9.46
CA THR A 89 0.62 -11.14 -9.80
C THR A 89 -0.59 -10.23 -9.80
N THR A 90 -0.55 -9.13 -9.05
CA THR A 90 -1.63 -8.16 -9.01
C THR A 90 -1.54 -7.10 -10.10
N ILE A 91 -0.45 -6.95 -10.86
CA ILE A 91 -0.31 -5.94 -11.94
C ILE A 91 -1.51 -5.84 -12.89
N PRO A 92 -2.09 -6.96 -13.41
CA PRO A 92 -3.24 -6.89 -14.30
C PRO A 92 -4.47 -6.22 -13.66
N LEU A 93 -4.58 -6.29 -12.34
CA LEU A 93 -5.63 -5.68 -11.54
C LEU A 93 -5.22 -4.27 -11.06
N PHE A 94 -3.98 -4.14 -10.61
CA PHE A 94 -3.42 -3.03 -9.86
C PHE A 94 -2.00 -2.69 -10.34
N ASN A 95 -1.88 -2.01 -11.47
CA ASN A 95 -0.63 -1.31 -11.80
C ASN A 95 -0.56 0.00 -11.00
N CYS A 96 -0.10 -0.07 -9.75
CA CYS A 96 -0.18 1.01 -8.78
C CYS A 96 1.04 1.06 -7.85
N VAL A 97 1.08 2.10 -7.00
CA VAL A 97 2.17 2.31 -6.04
C VAL A 97 1.88 1.60 -4.72
N TRP A 98 2.91 0.99 -4.16
CA TRP A 98 2.87 0.29 -2.87
C TRP A 98 3.51 1.15 -1.78
N PHE A 99 2.74 1.42 -0.75
CA PHE A 99 3.13 2.20 0.41
C PHE A 99 3.36 1.26 1.58
N ILE A 100 4.61 1.18 2.04
CA ILE A 100 4.97 0.30 3.15
C ILE A 100 5.38 1.17 4.34
N MET A 101 4.75 0.94 5.48
CA MET A 101 5.09 1.63 6.74
C MET A 101 5.69 0.66 7.74
N SER A 102 6.86 0.97 8.28
CA SER A 102 7.42 0.18 9.38
C SER A 102 6.77 0.55 10.72
N ASN A 103 6.95 -0.31 11.73
CA ASN A 103 6.50 -0.03 13.09
C ASN A 103 7.17 1.19 13.76
N ASP A 104 8.29 1.69 13.24
CA ASP A 104 8.84 3.00 13.64
C ASP A 104 8.22 4.17 12.85
N LEU A 105 7.10 3.93 12.15
CA LEU A 105 6.30 4.88 11.38
C LEU A 105 7.02 5.54 10.20
N LYS A 106 8.09 4.91 9.70
CA LYS A 106 8.72 5.33 8.44
C LYS A 106 7.91 4.78 7.26
N LEU A 107 7.42 5.69 6.43
CA LEU A 107 6.69 5.38 5.21
C LEU A 107 7.63 5.41 4.00
N ARG A 108 7.60 4.38 3.16
CA ARG A 108 8.32 4.32 1.88
C ARG A 108 7.37 3.88 0.79
N ALA A 109 7.60 4.34 -0.44
CA ALA A 109 6.78 4.01 -1.59
C ALA A 109 7.58 3.20 -2.61
N TRP A 110 6.91 2.27 -3.27
CA TRP A 110 7.52 1.29 -4.17
C TRP A 110 6.64 1.09 -5.40
N THR A 111 7.26 0.86 -6.54
CA THR A 111 6.59 0.41 -7.77
C THR A 111 7.34 -0.79 -8.33
N LEU A 112 6.70 -1.57 -9.19
CA LEU A 112 7.46 -2.52 -10.00
C LEU A 112 8.21 -1.79 -11.12
N GLY A 113 9.44 -2.23 -11.37
CA GLY A 113 10.22 -1.79 -12.50
C GLY A 113 9.64 -2.22 -13.84
N SER A 114 10.35 -1.94 -14.93
CA SER A 114 9.90 -2.30 -16.27
C SER A 114 9.86 -3.83 -16.46
N CYS A 115 8.89 -4.31 -17.23
CA CYS A 115 8.89 -5.70 -17.69
C CYS A 115 9.75 -5.81 -18.96
N VAL A 116 10.81 -6.61 -18.90
CA VAL A 116 11.70 -6.90 -20.03
C VAL A 116 11.74 -8.41 -20.22
N GLY A 117 11.36 -8.90 -21.41
CA GLY A 117 11.36 -10.33 -21.71
C GLY A 117 10.46 -11.19 -20.79
N GLY A 118 9.37 -10.62 -20.26
CA GLY A 118 8.46 -11.31 -19.34
C GLY A 118 8.88 -11.30 -17.88
N SER A 119 9.98 -10.61 -17.52
CA SER A 119 10.46 -10.47 -16.15
C SER A 119 10.52 -8.99 -15.72
N PHE A 120 10.09 -8.70 -14.49
CA PHE A 120 10.18 -7.37 -13.89
C PHE A 120 11.57 -7.16 -13.26
N THR A 121 12.14 -5.95 -13.37
CA THR A 121 13.46 -5.60 -12.82
C THR A 121 13.49 -5.44 -11.28
N GLY A 122 12.43 -5.82 -10.58
CA GLY A 122 12.29 -5.73 -9.13
C GLY A 122 11.54 -4.49 -8.64
N PRO A 123 11.32 -4.36 -7.31
CA PRO A 123 10.75 -3.15 -6.72
C PRO A 123 11.70 -1.96 -6.83
N ILE A 124 11.18 -0.83 -7.28
CA ILE A 124 11.87 0.45 -7.36
C ILE A 124 11.26 1.37 -6.30
N GLU A 125 12.11 1.93 -5.44
CA GLU A 125 11.67 2.93 -4.47
C GLU A 125 11.33 4.25 -5.15
N LEU A 126 10.25 4.88 -4.70
CA LEU A 126 9.82 6.19 -5.13
C LEU A 126 10.02 7.20 -4.00
N GLU A 127 10.51 8.39 -4.35
CA GLU A 127 10.56 9.51 -3.43
C GLU A 127 9.14 10.03 -3.12
N VAL A 128 8.83 10.12 -1.82
CA VAL A 128 7.55 10.61 -1.30
C VAL A 128 7.73 12.00 -0.72
N GLU A 129 7.13 13.00 -1.35
CA GLU A 129 7.10 14.36 -0.83
C GLU A 129 5.80 14.62 -0.06
N LYS A 130 5.93 15.22 1.14
CA LYS A 130 4.80 15.57 1.99
C LYS A 130 4.27 16.95 1.58
N MET A 131 3.04 17.02 1.08
CA MET A 131 2.40 18.31 0.82
C MET A 131 1.99 18.97 2.14
N GLY A 132 2.60 20.11 2.43
CA GLY A 132 2.24 20.97 3.56
C GLY A 132 0.89 21.64 3.33
N GLY A 133 -0.15 21.18 4.01
CA GLY A 133 -1.31 22.01 4.29
C GLY A 133 -0.98 22.86 5.51
N LYS A 134 -1.00 24.19 5.35
CA LYS A 134 -1.03 25.09 6.51
C LYS A 134 -2.23 24.67 7.38
N SER A 135 -1.92 24.45 8.64
CA SER A 135 -2.84 24.19 9.76
C SER A 135 -4.04 25.12 9.76
#